data_AF-A0A2D5TTB2-F1
#
_entry.id   AF-A0A2D5TTB2-F1
#
_cell.length_a   1.000
_cell.length_b   1.000
_cell.length_c   1.000
_cell.angle_alpha   90.00
_cell.angle_beta   90.00
_cell.angle_gamma   90.00
#
_symmetry.space_group_name_H-M   'P 1'
#
loop_
_entity.id
_entity.type
_entity.pdbx_description
1 polymer ?
#
loop_
_entity_poly.entity_id
_entity_poly.type
_entity_poly.pdbx_seq_one_letter_code
_entity_poly.pdbx_strand_id
1 'polypeptide(L)'
;MKEYPNLRRVRSVPRVDEILTEEFGSIGWGSNGGFQAVNLAVQFGASRILLLGLDYSIEKGVHFHGRHQPPLSNPRQASVDKWRGILDRQAPIFEKLGIEVINCAPHSRLAAYPRMPILDALKLPAPAMEET
;
A
#
# COMPACT_ATOMS: atom_id res chain seq x y z
N MET A 1 12.08 25.97 -14.48
CA MET A 1 11.08 25.00 -13.97
C MET A 1 9.98 25.80 -13.29
N LYS A 2 8.71 25.44 -13.46
CA LYS A 2 7.59 26.13 -12.81
C LYS A 2 7.60 25.74 -11.32
N GLU A 3 7.63 26.72 -10.42
CA GLU A 3 7.56 26.48 -8.98
C GLU A 3 6.10 26.31 -8.54
N TYR A 4 5.84 25.27 -7.77
CA TYR A 4 4.54 24.99 -7.18
C TYR A 4 4.72 25.03 -5.66
N PRO A 5 4.42 26.15 -4.97
CA PRO A 5 4.80 26.38 -3.57
C PRO A 5 4.18 25.36 -2.59
N ASN A 6 3.06 24.76 -2.97
CA ASN A 6 2.35 23.76 -2.16
C ASN A 6 2.64 22.31 -2.60
N LEU A 7 3.53 22.11 -3.59
CA LEU A 7 3.90 20.78 -4.06
C LEU A 7 5.11 20.28 -3.25
N ARG A 8 4.85 19.35 -2.33
CA ARG A 8 5.93 18.64 -1.64
C ARG A 8 6.37 17.43 -2.46
N ARG A 9 7.68 17.20 -2.51
CA ARG A 9 8.26 16.03 -3.17
C ARG A 9 8.42 14.91 -2.16
N VAL A 10 8.05 13.71 -2.57
CA VAL A 10 8.29 12.48 -1.84
C VAL A 10 9.39 11.70 -2.56
N ARG A 11 10.40 11.27 -1.82
CA ARG A 11 11.50 10.44 -2.30
C ARG A 11 11.11 8.98 -2.18
N SER A 12 11.01 8.26 -3.29
CA SER A 12 10.95 6.79 -3.27
C SER A 12 12.36 6.22 -3.29
N VAL A 13 12.74 5.52 -2.23
CA VAL A 13 14.11 5.03 -2.01
C VAL A 13 14.31 3.72 -2.78
N PRO A 14 15.11 3.69 -3.88
CA PRO A 14 15.23 2.52 -4.73
C PRO A 14 15.77 1.31 -3.98
N ARG A 15 15.23 0.12 -4.29
CA ARG A 15 15.64 -1.18 -3.72
C ARG A 15 15.40 -1.36 -2.21
N VAL A 16 14.73 -0.40 -1.56
CA VAL A 16 14.28 -0.53 -0.17
C VAL A 16 12.81 -0.90 -0.19
N ASP A 17 12.49 -2.17 0.04
CA ASP A 17 11.11 -2.66 -0.03
C ASP A 17 10.50 -2.76 1.40
N GLU A 18 10.65 -1.72 2.21
CA GLU A 18 10.20 -1.63 3.61
C GLU A 18 9.40 -0.35 3.84
N ILE A 19 8.47 -0.39 4.80
CA ILE A 19 7.78 0.82 5.26
C ILE A 19 8.79 1.67 6.04
N LEU A 20 9.05 2.87 5.53
CA LEU A 20 10.00 3.80 6.15
C LEU A 20 9.27 4.79 7.06
N THR A 21 9.75 4.91 8.30
CA THR A 21 9.18 5.79 9.33
C THR A 21 10.12 6.91 9.78
N GLU A 22 11.43 6.78 9.52
CA GLU A 22 12.44 7.64 10.15
C GLU A 22 12.54 9.05 9.54
N GLU A 23 12.29 9.19 8.24
CA GLU A 23 12.37 10.47 7.54
C GLU A 23 11.05 10.73 6.80
N PHE A 24 10.33 11.77 7.23
CA PHE A 24 9.11 12.19 6.58
C PHE A 24 9.38 12.58 5.12
N GLY A 25 8.57 12.03 4.20
CA GLY A 25 8.75 12.25 2.77
C GLY A 25 9.75 11.31 2.10
N SER A 26 10.34 10.35 2.82
CA SER A 26 11.09 9.23 2.26
C SER A 26 10.30 7.94 2.41
N ILE A 27 9.93 7.29 1.30
CA ILE A 27 9.14 6.06 1.30
C ILE A 27 9.91 4.90 0.65
N GLY A 28 9.58 3.68 1.03
CA GLY A 28 10.10 2.48 0.39
C GLY A 28 9.71 2.41 -1.09
N TRP A 29 10.53 1.71 -1.87
CA TRP A 29 10.30 1.40 -3.26
C TRP A 29 9.04 0.57 -3.45
N GLY A 30 9.00 -0.64 -2.85
CA GLY A 30 7.89 -1.60 -2.92
C GLY A 30 7.55 -2.13 -4.32
N SER A 31 8.17 -1.55 -5.35
CA SER A 31 7.97 -1.83 -6.77
C SER A 31 6.54 -1.58 -7.30
N ASN A 32 5.66 -0.92 -6.54
CA ASN A 32 4.31 -0.51 -6.99
C ASN A 32 3.79 0.69 -6.17
N GLY A 33 2.90 1.48 -6.79
CA GLY A 33 2.32 2.68 -6.16
C GLY A 33 1.40 2.40 -4.97
N GLY A 34 0.78 1.20 -4.91
CA GLY A 34 -0.05 0.79 -3.78
C GLY A 34 0.74 0.69 -2.48
N PHE A 35 1.91 0.05 -2.52
CA PHE A 35 2.83 -0.01 -1.39
C PHE A 35 3.29 1.40 -0.95
N GLN A 36 3.61 2.25 -1.92
CA GLN A 36 4.04 3.63 -1.68
C GLN A 36 2.95 4.47 -0.99
N ALA A 37 1.70 4.30 -1.41
CA ALA A 37 0.55 4.93 -0.76
C ALA A 37 0.35 4.43 0.67
N VAL A 38 0.54 3.13 0.93
CA VAL A 38 0.51 2.58 2.30
C VAL A 38 1.60 3.21 3.17
N ASN A 39 2.83 3.33 2.66
CA ASN A 39 3.91 3.99 3.41
C ASN A 39 3.57 5.46 3.73
N LEU A 40 2.98 6.19 2.79
CA LEU A 40 2.53 7.56 3.04
C LEU A 40 1.44 7.63 4.11
N ALA A 41 0.46 6.73 4.08
CA ALA A 41 -0.58 6.67 5.11
C ALA A 41 0.02 6.46 6.51
N VAL A 42 1.02 5.59 6.62
CA VAL A 42 1.78 5.40 7.88
C VAL A 42 2.45 6.70 8.32
N GLN A 43 3.17 7.39 7.43
CA GLN A 43 3.83 8.65 7.76
C GLN A 43 2.87 9.80 8.09
N PHE A 44 1.63 9.72 7.59
CA PHE A 44 0.58 10.68 7.92
C PHE A 44 -0.15 10.35 9.22
N GLY A 45 0.27 9.30 9.95
CA GLY A 45 -0.29 8.94 11.25
C GLY A 45 -1.65 8.24 11.16
N ALA A 46 -1.92 7.53 10.06
CA ALA A 46 -3.15 6.74 9.95
C ALA A 46 -3.16 5.61 10.99
N SER A 47 -4.15 5.61 11.89
CA SER A 47 -4.40 4.52 12.83
C SER A 47 -5.07 3.30 12.18
N ARG A 48 -5.67 3.50 11.00
CA ARG A 48 -6.29 2.45 10.20
C ARG A 48 -6.04 2.65 8.70
N ILE A 49 -5.74 1.56 8.00
CA ILE A 49 -5.56 1.53 6.54
C ILE A 49 -6.48 0.47 5.94
N LEU A 50 -7.41 0.92 5.09
CA LEU A 50 -8.31 0.05 4.31
C LEU A 50 -7.73 -0.17 2.91
N LEU A 51 -7.31 -1.40 2.60
CA LEU A 51 -6.71 -1.75 1.31
C LEU A 51 -7.80 -2.11 0.30
N LEU A 52 -8.03 -1.25 -0.70
CA LEU A 52 -8.97 -1.49 -1.79
C LEU A 52 -8.27 -1.34 -3.14
N GLY A 53 -8.62 -2.18 -4.12
CA GLY A 53 -8.03 -2.17 -5.46
C GLY A 53 -6.60 -2.73 -5.54
N LEU A 54 -6.11 -3.33 -4.46
CA LEU A 54 -4.79 -3.99 -4.39
C LEU A 54 -4.96 -5.51 -4.47
N ASP A 55 -5.18 -6.01 -5.68
CA ASP A 55 -5.47 -7.42 -5.90
C ASP A 55 -4.21 -8.30 -5.79
N TYR A 56 -3.06 -7.80 -6.23
CA TYR A 56 -1.82 -8.60 -6.36
C TYR A 56 -2.06 -9.93 -7.09
N SER A 57 -2.87 -9.88 -8.14
CA SER A 57 -3.20 -10.97 -9.05
C SER A 57 -3.40 -10.40 -10.44
N ILE A 58 -3.16 -11.23 -11.46
CA ILE A 58 -3.49 -10.92 -12.85
C ILE A 58 -4.58 -11.84 -13.42
N GLU A 59 -5.18 -12.70 -12.59
CA GLU A 59 -6.15 -13.71 -13.02
C GLU A 59 -7.42 -13.11 -13.63
N LYS A 60 -7.82 -11.93 -13.17
CA LYS A 60 -9.01 -11.21 -13.65
C LYS A 60 -8.68 -10.01 -14.55
N GLY A 61 -7.46 -9.97 -15.07
CA GLY A 61 -6.93 -8.86 -15.87
C GLY A 61 -5.65 -8.29 -15.27
N VAL A 62 -4.86 -7.60 -16.09
CA VAL A 62 -3.54 -7.06 -15.66
C VAL A 62 -3.63 -5.76 -14.87
N HIS A 63 -4.65 -4.93 -15.15
CA HIS A 63 -4.96 -3.67 -14.49
C HIS A 63 -6.45 -3.40 -14.63
N PHE A 64 -6.99 -2.50 -13.80
CA PHE A 64 -8.38 -2.04 -13.92
C PHE A 64 -8.66 -1.32 -15.26
N HIS A 65 -7.65 -0.63 -15.82
CA HIS A 65 -7.73 0.09 -17.08
C HIS A 65 -7.26 -0.76 -18.29
N GLY A 66 -7.08 -2.07 -18.10
CA GLY A 66 -6.54 -2.94 -19.14
C GLY A 66 -5.04 -2.77 -19.37
N ARG A 67 -4.53 -3.33 -20.48
CA ARG A 67 -3.09 -3.39 -20.73
C ARG A 67 -2.53 -2.01 -21.07
N HIS A 68 -1.36 -1.70 -20.53
CA HIS A 68 -0.57 -0.60 -21.06
C HIS A 68 -0.09 -0.93 -22.48
N GLN A 69 -0.11 0.08 -23.35
CA GLN A 69 0.46 0.01 -24.68
C GLN A 69 2.00 0.15 -24.61
N PRO A 70 2.76 -0.41 -25.57
CA PRO A 70 4.19 -0.16 -25.68
C PRO A 70 4.50 1.35 -25.72
N PRO A 71 5.59 1.81 -25.07
CA PRO A 71 6.70 1.03 -24.50
C PRO A 71 6.51 0.63 -23.02
N LEU A 72 5.33 0.87 -22.43
CA LEU A 72 5.09 0.60 -21.02
C LEU A 72 4.99 -0.90 -20.76
N SER A 73 5.56 -1.34 -19.64
CA SER A 73 5.49 -2.73 -19.21
C SER A 73 4.14 -3.03 -18.55
N ASN A 74 3.74 -4.30 -18.58
CA ASN A 74 2.60 -4.82 -17.85
C ASN A 74 3.11 -5.85 -16.81
N PRO A 75 2.42 -6.02 -15.67
CA PRO A 75 2.81 -6.99 -14.66
C PRO A 75 2.81 -8.41 -15.22
N ARG A 76 3.73 -9.22 -14.70
CA ARG A 76 3.75 -10.68 -14.88
C ARG A 76 3.44 -11.34 -13.54
N GLN A 77 3.21 -12.65 -13.55
CA GLN A 77 2.92 -13.41 -12.31
C GLN A 77 4.01 -13.19 -11.25
N ALA A 78 5.29 -13.29 -11.64
CA ALA A 78 6.42 -13.02 -10.73
C ALA A 78 6.42 -11.59 -10.15
N SER A 79 5.89 -10.60 -10.87
CA SER A 79 5.76 -9.23 -10.38
C SER A 79 4.73 -9.14 -9.27
N VAL A 80 3.51 -9.67 -9.50
CA VAL A 80 2.44 -9.62 -8.50
C VAL A 80 2.74 -10.48 -7.28
N ASP A 81 3.41 -11.62 -7.45
CA ASP A 81 3.87 -12.47 -6.34
C ASP A 81 4.90 -11.75 -5.47
N LYS A 82 5.87 -11.07 -6.11
CA LYS A 82 6.85 -10.23 -5.41
C LYS A 82 6.14 -9.12 -4.62
N TRP A 83 5.25 -8.37 -5.26
CA TRP A 83 4.55 -7.26 -4.62
C TRP A 83 3.69 -7.71 -3.44
N ARG A 84 2.96 -8.82 -3.58
CA ARG A 84 2.21 -9.47 -2.51
C ARG A 84 3.12 -9.78 -1.33
N GLY A 85 4.23 -10.50 -1.57
CA GLY A 85 5.18 -10.87 -0.53
C GLY A 85 5.86 -9.67 0.13
N ILE A 86 6.05 -8.57 -0.61
CA ILE A 86 6.56 -7.30 -0.05
C ILE A 86 5.59 -6.66 0.92
N LEU A 87 4.30 -6.60 0.59
CA LEU A 87 3.33 -5.96 1.47
C LEU A 87 3.04 -6.88 2.66
N ASP A 88 2.73 -8.16 2.43
CA ASP A 88 2.42 -9.14 3.50
C ASP A 88 3.49 -9.14 4.62
N ARG A 89 4.79 -9.06 4.29
CA ARG A 89 5.86 -9.05 5.29
C ARG A 89 5.94 -7.77 6.15
N GLN A 90 5.19 -6.72 5.82
CA GLN A 90 5.12 -5.48 6.62
C GLN A 90 4.11 -5.59 7.77
N ALA A 91 3.35 -6.68 7.88
CA ALA A 91 2.39 -6.84 8.99
C ALA A 91 3.00 -6.57 10.38
N PRO A 92 4.24 -7.03 10.71
CA PRO A 92 4.85 -6.76 12.02
C PRO A 92 5.11 -5.27 12.31
N ILE A 93 5.44 -4.46 11.29
CA ILE A 93 5.67 -3.02 11.52
C ILE A 93 4.35 -2.30 11.75
N PHE A 94 3.26 -2.72 11.10
CA PHE A 94 1.93 -2.14 11.38
C PHE A 94 1.46 -2.47 12.79
N GLU A 95 1.64 -3.72 13.23
CA GLU A 95 1.34 -4.14 14.60
C GLU A 95 2.15 -3.35 15.62
N LYS A 96 3.48 -3.20 15.41
CA LYS A 96 4.36 -2.40 16.27
C LYS A 96 3.91 -0.94 16.38
N LEU A 97 3.35 -0.38 15.30
CA LEU A 97 2.87 1.01 15.25
C LEU A 97 1.42 1.16 15.70
N GLY A 98 0.74 0.07 16.09
CA GLY A 98 -0.68 0.10 16.46
C GLY A 98 -1.61 0.42 15.29
N ILE A 99 -1.18 0.17 14.04
CA ILE A 99 -1.95 0.48 12.84
C ILE A 99 -2.77 -0.73 12.42
N GLU A 100 -4.08 -0.58 12.36
CA GLU A 100 -4.98 -1.62 11.87
C GLU A 100 -5.01 -1.61 10.33
N VAL A 101 -4.62 -2.72 9.70
CA VAL A 101 -4.66 -2.88 8.24
C VAL A 101 -5.70 -3.93 7.87
N ILE A 102 -6.67 -3.53 7.04
CA ILE A 102 -7.78 -4.39 6.62
C ILE A 102 -7.77 -4.54 5.11
N ASN A 103 -7.78 -5.78 4.64
CA ASN A 103 -7.91 -6.09 3.22
C ASN A 103 -9.38 -6.04 2.78
N CYS A 104 -9.72 -5.00 2.03
CA CYS A 104 -11.06 -4.78 1.49
C CYS A 104 -11.21 -5.15 0.02
N ALA A 105 -10.15 -5.65 -0.64
CA ALA A 105 -10.16 -5.99 -2.05
C ALA A 105 -10.67 -7.44 -2.24
N PRO A 106 -11.83 -7.67 -2.90
CA PRO A 106 -12.48 -8.98 -2.97
C PRO A 106 -11.66 -10.09 -3.62
N HIS A 107 -10.74 -9.74 -4.51
CA HIS A 107 -9.91 -10.68 -5.26
C HIS A 107 -8.44 -10.61 -4.87
N SER A 108 -8.15 -9.91 -3.77
CA SER A 108 -6.79 -9.76 -3.29
C SER A 108 -6.17 -11.08 -2.88
N ARG A 109 -4.89 -11.22 -3.17
CA ARG A 109 -4.04 -12.35 -2.78
C ARG A 109 -3.26 -12.09 -1.50
N LEU A 110 -3.37 -10.91 -0.89
CA LEU A 110 -2.78 -10.66 0.42
C LEU A 110 -3.32 -11.66 1.45
N ALA A 111 -2.41 -12.14 2.29
CA ALA A 111 -2.67 -13.17 3.29
C ALA A 111 -2.42 -12.68 4.72
N ALA A 112 -1.65 -11.60 4.90
CA ALA A 112 -1.26 -11.13 6.23
C ALA A 112 -2.30 -10.23 6.93
N TYR A 113 -3.40 -9.88 6.25
CA TYR A 113 -4.38 -8.92 6.78
C TYR A 113 -5.79 -9.52 6.85
N PRO A 114 -6.56 -9.23 7.92
CA PRO A 114 -7.97 -9.57 8.00
C PRO A 114 -8.75 -9.04 6.80
N ARG A 115 -9.72 -9.81 6.32
CA ARG A 115 -10.59 -9.42 5.20
C ARG A 115 -11.90 -8.88 5.69
N MET A 116 -12.36 -7.78 5.08
CA MET A 116 -13.66 -7.20 5.36
C MET A 116 -14.20 -6.47 4.13
N PRO A 117 -15.50 -6.58 3.78
CA PRO A 117 -16.09 -5.71 2.77
C PRO A 117 -15.89 -4.23 3.13
N ILE A 118 -15.53 -3.41 2.15
CA ILE A 118 -15.24 -1.99 2.40
C ILE A 118 -16.39 -1.25 3.09
N LEU A 119 -17.64 -1.55 2.72
CA LEU A 119 -18.81 -0.91 3.31
C LEU A 119 -19.01 -1.28 4.78
N ASP A 120 -18.51 -2.43 5.22
CA ASP A 120 -18.56 -2.82 6.63
C ASP A 120 -17.39 -2.19 7.40
N ALA A 121 -16.19 -2.17 6.81
CA ALA A 121 -15.02 -1.52 7.40
C ALA A 121 -15.23 -0.02 7.67
N LEU A 122 -15.99 0.67 6.79
CA LEU A 122 -16.34 2.08 6.95
C LEU A 122 -17.32 2.37 8.09
N LYS A 123 -18.05 1.36 8.59
CA LYS A 123 -18.97 1.52 9.73
C LYS A 123 -18.26 1.49 11.08
N LEU A 124 -17.04 0.92 11.12
CA LEU A 124 -16.27 0.79 12.34
C LEU A 124 -15.56 2.11 12.67
N PRO A 125 -15.55 2.57 13.93
CA PRO A 125 -14.68 3.69 14.33
C PRO A 125 -13.22 3.28 14.16
N ALA A 126 -12.33 4.24 13.85
CA ALA A 126 -10.89 3.99 13.84
C ALA A 126 -10.43 3.48 15.23
N PRO A 127 -9.38 2.65 15.31
CA PRO A 127 -8.85 2.23 16.60
C PRO A 127 -8.48 3.46 17.43
N ALA A 128 -8.75 3.41 18.73
CA ALA A 128 -8.22 4.41 19.65
C ALA A 128 -6.69 4.28 19.63
N MET A 129 -5.99 5.41 19.44
CA MET A 129 -4.55 5.44 19.64
C MET A 129 -4.32 5.34 21.15
N GLU A 130 -3.68 4.29 21.63
CA GLU A 130 -3.20 4.28 23.01
C GLU A 130 -2.15 5.39 23.15
N GLU A 131 -2.38 6.31 24.08
CA GLU A 131 -1.41 7.35 24.44
C GLU A 131 -0.21 6.65 25.10
N THR A 132 0.86 6.43 24.33
CA THR A 132 2.17 6.02 24.86
C THR A 132 2.94 7.19 25.43
#